data_AF-A0A7J9VI43-F1
#
_entry.id   AF-A0A7J9VI43-F1
#
_cell.length_a   1.000
_cell.length_b   1.000
_cell.length_c   1.000
_cell.angle_alpha   90.00
_cell.angle_beta   90.00
_cell.angle_gamma   90.00
#
_symmetry.space_group_name_H-M   'P 1'
#
loop_
_entity.id
_entity.type
_entity.pdbx_description
1 polymer ?
#
loop_
_entity_poly.entity_id
_entity_poly.type
_entity_poly.pdbx_seq_one_letter_code
_entity_poly.pdbx_strand_id
1 'polypeptide(L)'
;TVTAIREAPAGGFEVDIRPTDKAGRRHVRILRAGQVVLAAGAYGTQLLLHEMRDTETLPHISPRLGALTRTNSEALVGASTYRTPVDFTRGVAITSSFYPNAHTHIEPVRYGKGSNSMGLMSLPFQVPGTGRLPRWLRHLGVAVRHPIVFVRTLAVLPHWSERTIIALVMQSHDNSLRAFRKRGRFGGRGRLTSRPTDKRQNPTWIPEGQEVAELLADSIDGTPGGTISQLFDIPMTAHFLGGCPIGATSDQGVVDPYHRLHGYPDLHVVDGSAVSANL
;
A
#
# COMPACT_ATOMS: atom_id res chain seq x y z
N THR A 1 13.63 -13.43 -8.85
CA THR A 1 12.55 -13.49 -7.84
C THR A 1 12.56 -14.81 -7.13
N VAL A 2 12.50 -14.81 -5.79
CA VAL A 2 12.38 -16.02 -4.97
C VAL A 2 10.97 -16.62 -5.13
N THR A 3 10.90 -17.95 -5.11
CA THR A 3 9.64 -18.67 -5.31
C THR A 3 9.24 -19.65 -4.24
N ALA A 4 10.20 -20.20 -3.51
CA ALA A 4 9.97 -21.02 -2.34
C ALA A 4 11.27 -21.05 -1.53
N ILE A 5 11.13 -21.31 -0.23
CA ILE A 5 12.23 -21.61 0.67
C ILE A 5 11.82 -22.87 1.42
N ARG A 6 12.73 -23.85 1.48
CA ARG A 6 12.52 -25.11 2.20
C ARG A 6 13.76 -25.46 2.99
N GLU A 7 13.60 -26.15 4.11
CA GLU A 7 14.72 -26.68 4.85
C GLU A 7 15.49 -27.70 4.00
N ALA A 8 16.81 -27.58 3.98
CA ALA A 8 17.67 -28.50 3.26
C ALA A 8 17.93 -29.74 4.13
N PRO A 9 18.00 -30.96 3.56
CA PRO A 9 18.28 -32.18 4.33
C PRO A 9 19.60 -32.17 5.10
N ALA A 10 20.58 -31.37 4.65
CA ALA A 10 21.89 -31.23 5.25
C ALA A 10 22.00 -30.02 6.21
N GLY A 11 20.88 -29.38 6.57
CA GLY A 11 20.82 -28.14 7.33
C GLY A 11 20.85 -26.88 6.45
N GLY A 12 20.32 -25.79 6.98
CA GLY A 12 20.09 -24.55 6.23
C GLY A 12 18.88 -24.64 5.30
N PHE A 13 18.88 -23.84 4.23
CA PHE A 13 17.74 -23.70 3.32
C PHE A 13 18.12 -23.90 1.85
N GLU A 14 17.21 -24.49 1.10
CA GLU A 14 17.15 -24.40 -0.35
C GLU A 14 16.19 -23.26 -0.75
N VAL A 15 16.68 -22.34 -1.57
CA VAL A 15 15.94 -21.17 -2.06
C VAL A 15 15.71 -21.31 -3.56
N ASP A 16 14.45 -21.49 -3.95
CA ASP A 16 14.06 -21.54 -5.34
C ASP A 16 14.01 -20.12 -5.90
N ILE A 17 14.75 -19.88 -6.98
CA ILE A 17 14.78 -18.59 -7.67
C ILE A 17 14.42 -18.75 -9.15
N ARG A 18 13.77 -17.72 -9.69
CA ARG A 18 13.43 -17.63 -11.11
C ARG A 18 13.67 -16.22 -11.65
N PRO A 19 14.14 -16.05 -12.89
CA PRO A 19 14.12 -14.76 -13.56
C PRO A 19 12.70 -14.16 -13.63
N THR A 20 12.60 -12.84 -13.58
CA THR A 20 11.31 -12.13 -13.55
C THR A 20 10.62 -12.14 -14.91
N ASP A 21 11.40 -12.17 -15.99
CA ASP A 21 11.01 -12.19 -17.40
C ASP A 21 10.64 -13.58 -17.94
N LYS A 22 10.95 -14.65 -17.18
CA LYS A 22 10.76 -16.04 -17.63
C LYS A 22 9.79 -16.79 -16.72
N ALA A 23 8.84 -17.49 -17.33
CA ALA A 23 7.84 -18.28 -16.61
C ALA A 23 8.11 -19.80 -16.76
N GLY A 24 7.64 -20.58 -15.78
CA GLY A 24 7.70 -22.05 -15.81
C GLY A 24 8.82 -22.66 -14.96
N ARG A 25 8.65 -23.95 -14.60
CA ARG A 25 9.54 -24.69 -13.68
C ARG A 25 10.95 -24.91 -14.22
N ARG A 26 11.11 -25.04 -15.54
CA ARG A 26 12.43 -25.25 -16.19
C ARG A 26 13.45 -24.13 -15.95
N HIS A 27 12.99 -22.95 -15.54
CA HIS A 27 13.85 -21.79 -15.26
C HIS A 27 14.12 -21.59 -13.77
N VAL A 28 13.65 -22.50 -12.92
CA VAL A 28 13.93 -22.48 -11.49
C VAL A 28 15.37 -22.95 -11.26
N ARG A 29 16.12 -22.19 -10.48
CA ARG A 29 17.42 -22.58 -9.94
C ARG A 29 17.32 -22.64 -8.43
N ILE A 30 18.11 -23.52 -7.83
CA ILE A 30 18.14 -23.70 -6.38
C ILE A 30 19.45 -23.13 -5.86
N LEU A 31 19.37 -22.22 -4.90
CA LEU A 31 20.51 -21.78 -4.11
C LEU A 31 20.46 -22.47 -2.75
N ARG A 32 21.63 -22.72 -2.15
CA ARG A 32 21.73 -23.21 -0.78
C ARG A 32 22.35 -22.15 0.10
N ALA A 33 21.78 -21.95 1.28
CA ALA A 33 22.25 -20.96 2.24
C ALA A 33 22.04 -21.48 3.67
N GLY A 34 23.03 -21.28 4.54
CA GLY A 34 22.87 -21.59 5.97
C GLY A 34 21.95 -20.62 6.70
N GLN A 35 21.84 -19.38 6.20
CA GLN A 35 21.01 -18.31 6.76
C GLN A 35 20.29 -17.59 5.62
N VAL A 36 19.03 -17.21 5.81
CA VAL A 36 18.24 -16.49 4.80
C VAL A 36 17.57 -15.28 5.43
N VAL A 37 17.71 -14.11 4.81
CA VAL A 37 17.04 -12.87 5.24
C VAL A 37 15.97 -12.48 4.23
N LEU A 38 14.71 -12.46 4.66
CA LEU A 38 13.58 -11.97 3.89
C LEU A 38 13.48 -10.45 4.02
N ALA A 39 13.70 -9.77 2.89
CA ALA A 39 13.56 -8.33 2.75
C ALA A 39 12.84 -7.97 1.45
N ALA A 40 11.75 -8.67 1.14
CA ALA A 40 11.00 -8.53 -0.10
C ALA A 40 9.92 -7.42 -0.04
N GLY A 41 9.98 -6.57 0.97
CA GLY A 41 8.93 -5.62 1.32
C GLY A 41 7.74 -6.31 1.97
N ALA A 42 6.94 -5.56 2.72
CA ALA A 42 5.91 -6.15 3.57
C ALA A 42 4.93 -7.06 2.80
N TYR A 43 4.55 -6.67 1.58
CA TYR A 43 3.68 -7.46 0.70
C TYR A 43 4.38 -8.72 0.18
N GLY A 44 5.59 -8.60 -0.34
CA GLY A 44 6.32 -9.72 -0.94
C GLY A 44 6.68 -10.80 0.09
N THR A 45 7.16 -10.37 1.26
CA THR A 45 7.51 -11.24 2.37
C THR A 45 6.28 -11.98 2.91
N GLN A 46 5.18 -11.28 3.18
CA GLN A 46 3.95 -11.93 3.62
C GLN A 46 3.39 -12.88 2.57
N LEU A 47 3.40 -12.52 1.28
CA LEU A 47 2.90 -13.40 0.23
C LEU A 47 3.69 -14.70 0.18
N LEU A 48 5.02 -14.61 0.25
CA LEU A 48 5.91 -15.77 0.24
C LEU A 48 5.67 -16.65 1.49
N LEU A 49 5.65 -16.06 2.69
CA LEU A 49 5.43 -16.79 3.95
C LEU A 49 4.04 -17.43 4.01
N HIS A 50 2.99 -16.74 3.58
CA HIS A 50 1.64 -17.31 3.52
C HIS A 50 1.59 -18.46 2.53
N GLU A 51 2.22 -18.31 1.36
CA GLU A 51 2.30 -19.41 0.39
C GLU A 51 2.98 -20.64 0.99
N MET A 52 4.18 -20.47 1.59
CA MET A 52 4.95 -21.58 2.17
C MET A 52 4.24 -22.25 3.36
N ARG A 53 3.52 -21.50 4.18
CA ARG A 53 2.67 -22.05 5.25
C ARG A 53 1.49 -22.82 4.68
N ASP A 54 0.75 -22.21 3.73
CA ASP A 54 -0.47 -22.79 3.18
C ASP A 54 -0.22 -24.01 2.26
N THR A 55 1.02 -24.19 1.78
CA THR A 55 1.49 -25.36 1.01
C THR A 55 2.35 -26.31 1.84
N GLU A 56 2.40 -26.13 3.17
CA GLU A 56 3.14 -26.98 4.11
C GLU A 56 4.65 -27.12 3.80
N THR A 57 5.22 -26.14 3.10
CA THR A 57 6.67 -26.08 2.86
C THR A 57 7.42 -25.59 4.10
N LEU A 58 6.80 -24.66 4.84
CA LEU A 58 7.24 -24.22 6.16
C LEU A 58 6.04 -24.29 7.12
N PRO A 59 5.65 -25.49 7.60
CA PRO A 59 4.41 -25.69 8.35
C PRO A 59 4.44 -25.08 9.76
N HIS A 60 5.62 -24.80 10.32
CA HIS A 60 5.77 -24.28 11.69
C HIS A 60 5.72 -22.75 11.78
N ILE A 61 5.39 -22.07 10.67
CA ILE A 61 5.22 -20.61 10.69
C ILE A 61 4.09 -20.24 11.65
N SER A 62 4.36 -19.27 12.51
CA SER A 62 3.43 -18.74 13.52
C SER A 62 2.00 -18.50 12.98
N PRO A 63 0.96 -18.83 13.77
CA PRO A 63 -0.44 -18.50 13.46
C PRO A 63 -0.72 -16.98 13.44
N ARG A 64 0.21 -16.17 13.95
CA ARG A 64 0.16 -14.71 13.94
C ARG A 64 0.53 -14.10 12.58
N LEU A 65 0.95 -14.90 11.59
CA LEU A 65 1.22 -14.41 10.25
C LEU A 65 0.01 -13.68 9.66
N GLY A 66 0.25 -12.45 9.20
CA GLY A 66 -0.72 -11.50 8.69
C GLY A 66 -1.42 -10.68 9.76
N ALA A 67 -1.10 -10.84 11.05
CA ALA A 67 -1.65 -9.99 12.12
C ALA A 67 -0.93 -8.64 12.20
N LEU A 68 -1.62 -7.62 12.74
CA LEU A 68 -1.09 -6.26 12.88
C LEU A 68 -0.58 -5.69 11.54
N THR A 69 -1.25 -6.02 10.43
CA THR A 69 -1.03 -5.35 9.15
C THR A 69 -1.59 -3.94 9.24
N ARG A 70 -0.82 -2.96 8.77
CA ARG A 70 -1.06 -1.53 8.91
C ARG A 70 -1.03 -0.83 7.56
N THR A 71 -1.73 0.30 7.47
CA THR A 71 -1.86 1.11 6.24
C THR A 71 -1.76 2.61 6.52
N ASN A 72 -1.25 2.98 7.71
CA ASN A 72 -1.17 4.35 8.22
C ASN A 72 -2.49 5.17 8.12
N SER A 73 -3.64 4.48 8.09
CA SER A 73 -4.95 5.12 7.90
C SER A 73 -4.98 6.13 6.74
N GLU A 74 -4.35 5.79 5.62
CA GLU A 74 -4.05 6.79 4.61
C GLU A 74 -5.24 7.28 3.77
N ALA A 75 -5.14 8.54 3.36
CA ALA A 75 -5.86 9.09 2.22
C ALA A 75 -4.87 9.77 1.26
N LEU A 76 -5.05 9.49 -0.02
CA LEU A 76 -4.35 10.16 -1.11
C LEU A 76 -5.34 11.12 -1.75
N VAL A 77 -5.05 12.41 -1.67
CA VAL A 77 -5.84 13.50 -2.23
C VAL A 77 -4.91 14.43 -2.97
N GLY A 78 -5.42 15.41 -3.71
CA GLY A 78 -4.53 16.34 -4.39
C GLY A 78 -5.28 17.36 -5.23
N ALA A 79 -4.53 18.08 -6.05
CA ALA A 79 -5.09 19.02 -6.99
C ALA A 79 -4.33 18.97 -8.33
N SER A 80 -5.10 19.07 -9.41
CA SER A 80 -4.59 19.12 -10.78
C SER A 80 -4.96 20.44 -11.43
N THR A 81 -4.06 21.01 -12.23
CA THR A 81 -4.32 22.24 -12.98
C THR A 81 -4.11 22.03 -14.48
N TYR A 82 -4.95 22.67 -15.29
CA TYR A 82 -4.84 22.66 -16.74
C TYR A 82 -4.09 23.89 -17.28
N ARG A 83 -3.75 24.86 -16.41
CA ARG A 83 -3.25 26.20 -16.79
C ARG A 83 -1.85 26.55 -16.29
N THR A 84 -1.13 25.63 -15.65
CA THR A 84 0.15 26.00 -15.02
C THR A 84 1.30 26.14 -16.03
N PRO A 85 2.11 27.22 -15.94
CA PRO A 85 3.42 27.28 -16.59
C PRO A 85 4.50 26.50 -15.81
N VAL A 86 4.18 26.02 -14.61
CA VAL A 86 5.12 25.35 -13.69
C VAL A 86 5.06 23.84 -13.89
N ASP A 87 6.21 23.23 -14.13
CA ASP A 87 6.39 21.78 -14.18
C ASP A 87 6.58 21.22 -12.76
N PHE A 88 5.55 20.58 -12.21
CA PHE A 88 5.60 20.03 -10.85
C PHE A 88 6.53 18.83 -10.70
N THR A 89 7.10 18.28 -11.77
CA THR A 89 8.02 17.14 -11.67
C THR A 89 9.41 17.54 -11.16
N ARG A 90 9.74 18.84 -11.19
CA ARG A 90 11.06 19.32 -10.79
C ARG A 90 11.17 19.44 -9.27
N GLY A 91 12.22 18.86 -8.71
CA GLY A 91 12.54 18.93 -7.28
C GLY A 91 12.45 17.60 -6.55
N VAL A 92 12.63 17.62 -5.24
CA VAL A 92 12.51 16.43 -4.38
C VAL A 92 11.03 16.03 -4.26
N ALA A 93 10.74 14.73 -4.24
CA ALA A 93 9.39 14.18 -4.20
C ALA A 93 8.57 14.74 -3.03
N ILE A 94 9.16 14.79 -1.84
CA ILE A 94 8.57 15.32 -0.61
C ILE A 94 9.59 16.29 0.00
N THR A 95 9.23 17.56 0.11
CA THR A 95 10.14 18.63 0.60
C THR A 95 9.77 19.15 1.98
N SER A 96 8.53 18.91 2.41
CA SER A 96 7.96 19.47 3.62
C SER A 96 6.87 18.55 4.12
N SER A 97 6.52 18.68 5.38
CA SER A 97 5.36 18.04 5.97
C SER A 97 4.83 18.87 7.13
N PHE A 98 3.58 18.65 7.51
CA PHE A 98 2.97 19.35 8.63
C PHE A 98 1.91 18.49 9.33
N TYR A 99 1.58 18.89 10.56
CA TYR A 99 0.61 18.21 11.41
C TYR A 99 -0.53 19.19 11.72
N PRO A 100 -1.69 19.10 11.03
CA PRO A 100 -2.84 19.95 11.37
C PRO A 100 -3.41 19.64 12.76
N ASN A 101 -3.15 18.44 13.30
CA ASN A 101 -3.51 18.04 14.65
C ASN A 101 -2.56 16.94 15.17
N ALA A 102 -2.77 16.47 16.41
CA ALA A 102 -1.89 15.51 17.08
C ALA A 102 -1.83 14.10 16.44
N HIS A 103 -2.73 13.78 15.50
CA HIS A 103 -2.88 12.44 14.96
C HIS A 103 -2.86 12.37 13.44
N THR A 104 -2.72 13.52 12.75
CA THR A 104 -2.76 13.61 11.30
C THR A 104 -1.47 14.24 10.81
N HIS A 105 -0.84 13.60 9.84
CA HIS A 105 0.40 14.03 9.20
C HIS A 105 0.16 14.17 7.70
N ILE A 106 0.60 15.28 7.11
CA ILE A 106 0.34 15.57 5.70
C ILE A 106 1.62 15.97 4.99
N GLU A 107 1.83 15.37 3.82
CA GLU A 107 3.01 15.58 2.98
C GLU A 107 2.59 15.91 1.55
N PRO A 108 2.96 17.08 1.00
CA PRO A 108 2.87 17.32 -0.44
C PRO A 108 3.88 16.42 -1.18
N VAL A 109 3.35 15.65 -2.13
CA VAL A 109 4.07 14.69 -2.96
C VAL A 109 3.99 15.13 -4.41
N ARG A 110 5.15 15.24 -5.06
CA ARG A 110 5.27 15.36 -6.51
C ARG A 110 5.81 14.07 -7.11
N TYR A 111 5.41 13.76 -8.35
CA TYR A 111 5.88 12.58 -9.08
C TYR A 111 6.89 12.97 -10.14
N GLY A 112 7.82 12.06 -10.44
CA GLY A 112 8.77 12.22 -11.53
C GLY A 112 8.07 12.24 -12.90
N LYS A 113 8.66 12.96 -13.85
CA LYS A 113 8.12 13.12 -15.21
C LYS A 113 7.83 11.78 -15.89
N GLY A 114 6.63 11.65 -16.46
CA GLY A 114 6.19 10.45 -17.15
C GLY A 114 5.42 9.46 -16.26
N SER A 115 5.23 9.76 -14.97
CA SER A 115 4.42 8.94 -14.04
C SER A 115 2.91 9.06 -14.28
N ASN A 116 2.50 9.21 -15.54
CA ASN A 116 1.14 9.61 -15.92
C ASN A 116 0.10 8.51 -15.75
N SER A 117 0.53 7.24 -15.63
CA SER A 117 -0.36 6.14 -15.25
C SER A 117 -0.99 6.32 -13.86
N MET A 118 -0.37 7.10 -12.97
CA MET A 118 -0.96 7.49 -11.68
C MET A 118 -2.25 8.30 -11.85
N GLY A 119 -2.38 9.04 -12.97
CA GLY A 119 -3.60 9.75 -13.32
C GLY A 119 -4.82 8.82 -13.48
N LEU A 120 -4.62 7.55 -13.87
CA LEU A 120 -5.72 6.58 -13.99
C LEU A 120 -6.32 6.18 -12.64
N MET A 121 -5.56 6.34 -11.55
CA MET A 121 -6.04 6.11 -10.18
C MET A 121 -6.59 7.39 -9.54
N SER A 122 -6.40 8.53 -10.20
CA SER A 122 -6.89 9.82 -9.73
C SER A 122 -8.36 10.00 -10.11
N LEU A 123 -9.12 10.56 -9.19
CA LEU A 123 -10.52 10.85 -9.38
C LEU A 123 -10.71 12.36 -9.57
N PRO A 124 -11.35 12.80 -10.67
CA PRO A 124 -11.70 14.20 -10.82
C PRO A 124 -12.77 14.57 -9.79
N PHE A 125 -12.55 15.70 -9.11
CA PHE A 125 -13.38 16.24 -8.02
C PHE A 125 -13.27 15.48 -6.71
N GLN A 126 -13.39 16.24 -5.62
CA GLN A 126 -13.69 15.71 -4.30
C GLN A 126 -15.19 15.72 -4.06
N VAL A 127 -15.67 14.70 -3.34
CA VAL A 127 -17.00 14.70 -2.73
C VAL A 127 -16.84 14.33 -1.26
N PRO A 128 -17.47 15.07 -0.34
CA PRO A 128 -17.45 14.74 1.07
C PRO A 128 -17.85 13.29 1.35
N GLY A 129 -17.17 12.66 2.30
CA GLY A 129 -17.51 11.30 2.74
C GLY A 129 -18.94 11.20 3.25
N THR A 130 -19.44 12.24 3.93
CA THR A 130 -20.78 12.31 4.52
C THR A 130 -21.86 12.54 3.44
N GLY A 131 -22.94 11.75 3.47
CA GLY A 131 -24.08 11.93 2.57
C GLY A 131 -25.01 10.73 2.52
N ARG A 132 -26.25 10.95 2.06
CA ARG A 132 -27.28 9.89 1.97
C ARG A 132 -27.14 9.00 0.74
N LEU A 133 -26.49 9.49 -0.31
CA LEU A 133 -26.29 8.75 -1.56
C LEU A 133 -24.88 8.13 -1.61
N PRO A 134 -24.73 6.96 -2.26
CA PRO A 134 -23.41 6.40 -2.58
C PRO A 134 -22.46 7.42 -3.22
N ARG A 135 -21.17 7.39 -2.87
CA ARG A 135 -20.19 8.39 -3.34
C ARG A 135 -20.13 8.45 -4.87
N TRP A 136 -20.13 7.32 -5.55
CA TRP A 136 -20.10 7.27 -7.00
C TRP A 136 -21.26 8.03 -7.70
N LEU A 137 -22.47 7.98 -7.14
CA LEU A 137 -23.61 8.74 -7.68
C LEU A 137 -23.43 10.25 -7.49
N ARG A 138 -22.83 10.65 -6.37
CA ARG A 138 -22.57 12.06 -6.07
C ARG A 138 -21.46 12.62 -6.97
N HIS A 139 -20.39 11.85 -7.19
CA HIS A 139 -19.35 12.22 -8.17
C HIS A 139 -19.92 12.36 -9.58
N LEU A 140 -20.80 11.44 -10.00
CA LEU A 140 -21.49 11.56 -11.28
C LEU A 140 -22.33 12.85 -11.33
N GLY A 141 -23.04 13.17 -10.25
CA GLY A 141 -23.82 14.40 -10.12
C GLY A 141 -22.98 15.68 -10.19
N VAL A 142 -21.73 15.66 -9.74
CA VAL A 142 -20.78 16.78 -9.88
C VAL A 142 -20.25 16.85 -11.31
N ALA A 143 -19.87 15.72 -11.89
CA ALA A 143 -19.35 15.65 -13.26
C ALA A 143 -20.38 16.17 -14.29
N VAL A 144 -21.67 15.82 -14.12
CA VAL A 144 -22.77 16.30 -14.98
C VAL A 144 -23.03 17.80 -14.79
N ARG A 145 -22.87 18.34 -13.57
CA ARG A 145 -23.04 19.78 -13.30
C ARG A 145 -21.87 20.62 -13.82
N HIS A 146 -20.67 20.05 -13.90
CA HIS A 146 -19.45 20.75 -14.31
C HIS A 146 -18.71 20.03 -15.46
N PRO A 147 -19.36 19.84 -16.63
CA PRO A 147 -18.83 19.03 -17.71
C PRO A 147 -17.52 19.57 -18.29
N ILE A 148 -17.38 20.91 -18.36
CA ILE A 148 -16.16 21.55 -18.86
C ILE A 148 -14.97 21.27 -17.93
N VAL A 149 -15.17 21.38 -16.61
CA VAL A 149 -14.11 21.12 -15.63
C VAL A 149 -13.74 19.63 -15.63
N PHE A 150 -14.73 18.75 -15.76
CA PHE A 150 -14.50 17.31 -15.86
C PHE A 150 -13.63 16.96 -17.08
N VAL A 151 -13.99 17.46 -18.27
CA VAL A 151 -13.21 17.24 -19.50
C VAL A 151 -11.80 17.83 -19.38
N ARG A 152 -11.66 19.02 -18.80
CA ARG A 152 -10.34 19.64 -18.56
C ARG A 152 -9.47 18.79 -17.63
N THR A 153 -10.05 18.21 -16.59
CA THR A 153 -9.31 17.34 -15.66
C THR A 153 -8.88 16.05 -16.34
N LEU A 154 -9.72 15.46 -17.20
CA LEU A 154 -9.33 14.31 -18.02
C LEU A 154 -8.22 14.65 -19.03
N ALA A 155 -8.23 15.87 -19.59
CA ALA A 155 -7.18 16.33 -20.48
C ALA A 155 -5.80 16.50 -19.79
N VAL A 156 -5.74 16.49 -18.46
CA VAL A 156 -4.49 16.50 -17.70
C VAL A 156 -3.84 15.10 -17.68
N LEU A 157 -4.57 14.01 -17.87
CA LEU A 157 -4.06 12.63 -17.73
C LEU A 157 -2.74 12.34 -18.47
N PRO A 158 -2.53 12.78 -19.73
CA PRO A 158 -1.27 12.51 -20.44
C PRO A 158 -0.04 13.23 -19.87
N HIS A 159 -0.26 14.25 -19.03
CA HIS A 159 0.76 15.09 -18.38
C HIS A 159 0.47 15.24 -16.90
N TRP A 160 -0.09 14.19 -16.29
CA TRP A 160 -0.59 14.24 -14.93
C TRP A 160 0.53 14.52 -13.93
N SER A 161 1.72 13.95 -14.15
CA SER A 161 2.88 14.15 -13.26
C SER A 161 3.38 15.60 -13.26
N GLU A 162 3.26 16.29 -14.40
CA GLU A 162 3.66 17.67 -14.59
C GLU A 162 2.67 18.68 -14.00
N ARG A 163 1.43 18.26 -13.77
CA ARG A 163 0.28 19.15 -13.52
C ARG A 163 -0.49 18.85 -12.24
N THR A 164 -0.06 17.87 -11.46
CA THR A 164 -0.73 17.44 -10.23
C THR A 164 0.23 17.43 -9.05
N ILE A 165 -0.24 17.95 -7.93
CA ILE A 165 0.40 17.76 -6.61
C ILE A 165 -0.56 16.91 -5.77
N ILE A 166 -0.02 15.86 -5.15
CA ILE A 166 -0.75 15.04 -4.19
C ILE A 166 -0.46 15.52 -2.78
N ALA A 167 -1.44 15.44 -1.89
CA ALA A 167 -1.22 15.41 -0.45
C ALA A 167 -1.41 13.96 0.03
N LEU A 168 -0.33 13.37 0.54
CA LEU A 168 -0.40 12.13 1.29
C LEU A 168 -0.82 12.46 2.72
N VAL A 169 -1.96 11.92 3.15
CA VAL A 169 -2.52 12.13 4.48
C VAL A 169 -2.42 10.82 5.24
N MET A 170 -1.76 10.84 6.39
CA MET A 170 -1.56 9.68 7.27
C MET A 170 -2.14 9.97 8.65
N GLN A 171 -2.67 8.94 9.32
CA GLN A 171 -3.08 9.05 10.72
C GLN A 171 -2.52 7.93 11.60
N SER A 172 -2.06 8.33 12.79
CA SER A 172 -1.40 7.46 13.77
C SER A 172 -2.36 6.66 14.65
N HIS A 173 -3.62 6.47 14.21
CA HIS A 173 -4.63 5.72 14.98
C HIS A 173 -4.24 4.26 15.15
N ASP A 174 -4.53 3.63 16.30
CA ASP A 174 -4.28 2.19 16.48
C ASP A 174 -5.36 1.32 15.79
N ASN A 175 -5.34 1.29 14.46
CA ASN A 175 -6.17 0.41 13.63
C ASN A 175 -5.32 -0.59 12.84
N SER A 176 -5.78 -1.83 12.78
CA SER A 176 -5.04 -2.90 12.10
C SER A 176 -5.96 -3.78 11.30
N LEU A 177 -5.38 -4.38 10.28
CA LEU A 177 -5.98 -5.39 9.45
C LEU A 177 -5.34 -6.75 9.77
N ARG A 178 -6.05 -7.81 9.39
CA ARG A 178 -5.46 -9.13 9.25
C ARG A 178 -5.31 -9.45 7.77
N ALA A 179 -4.07 -9.52 7.30
CA ALA A 179 -3.75 -10.04 5.98
C ALA A 179 -3.87 -11.57 5.96
N PHE A 180 -4.31 -12.10 4.83
CA PHE A 180 -4.31 -13.52 4.54
C PHE A 180 -4.21 -13.74 3.04
N ARG A 181 -3.73 -14.91 2.64
CA ARG A 181 -3.63 -15.28 1.24
C ARG A 181 -4.92 -15.94 0.76
N LYS A 182 -5.48 -15.41 -0.32
CA LYS A 182 -6.52 -16.09 -1.10
C LYS A 182 -5.84 -16.87 -2.21
N ARG A 183 -6.03 -18.18 -2.24
CA ARG A 183 -5.46 -19.07 -3.28
C ARG A 183 -5.92 -18.64 -4.67
N GLY A 184 -5.01 -18.67 -5.64
CA GLY A 184 -5.31 -18.34 -7.02
C GLY A 184 -6.14 -19.43 -7.68
N ARG A 185 -6.95 -19.07 -8.69
CA ARG A 185 -7.57 -20.07 -9.57
C ARG A 185 -6.45 -20.82 -10.31
N PHE A 186 -6.61 -22.13 -10.50
CA PHE A 186 -5.65 -22.99 -11.21
C PHE A 186 -4.23 -23.07 -10.61
N GLY A 187 -4.11 -23.04 -9.28
CA GLY A 187 -2.81 -23.28 -8.61
C GLY A 187 -1.80 -22.12 -8.71
N GLY A 188 -2.24 -20.92 -9.11
CA GLY A 188 -1.41 -19.72 -9.06
C GLY A 188 -1.08 -19.30 -7.62
N ARG A 189 -0.05 -18.47 -7.46
CA ARG A 189 0.49 -17.96 -6.18
C ARG A 189 -0.50 -17.28 -5.24
N GLY A 190 -1.75 -17.11 -5.64
CA GLY A 190 -2.74 -16.39 -4.87
C GLY A 190 -2.43 -14.90 -4.78
N ARG A 191 -3.24 -14.20 -4.01
CA ARG A 191 -3.07 -12.77 -3.71
C ARG A 191 -3.30 -12.56 -2.23
N LEU A 192 -2.60 -11.59 -1.64
CA LEU A 192 -2.95 -11.14 -0.32
C LEU A 192 -4.26 -10.36 -0.38
N THR A 193 -5.10 -10.59 0.61
CA THR A 193 -6.31 -9.85 0.88
C THR A 193 -6.34 -9.57 2.38
N SER A 194 -7.06 -8.54 2.78
CA SER A 194 -7.17 -8.14 4.17
C SER A 194 -8.61 -8.23 4.64
N ARG A 195 -8.79 -8.38 5.95
CA ARG A 195 -10.05 -8.13 6.64
C ARG A 195 -9.83 -7.20 7.83
N PRO A 196 -10.82 -6.38 8.21
CA PRO A 196 -10.77 -5.64 9.45
C PRO A 196 -10.55 -6.58 10.65
N THR A 197 -9.87 -6.07 11.67
CA THR A 197 -9.87 -6.67 13.00
C THR A 197 -10.97 -6.02 13.84
N ASP A 198 -11.27 -6.57 15.02
CA ASP A 198 -12.32 -6.03 15.91
C ASP A 198 -11.98 -4.63 16.49
N LYS A 199 -10.78 -4.11 16.18
CA LYS A 199 -10.36 -2.74 16.50
C LYS A 199 -11.09 -1.70 15.62
N ARG A 200 -10.80 -0.42 15.86
CA ARG A 200 -11.24 0.70 15.01
C ARG A 200 -10.89 0.44 13.55
N GLN A 201 -11.84 0.71 12.65
CA GLN A 201 -11.63 0.57 11.20
C GLN A 201 -10.81 1.75 10.65
N ASN A 202 -10.21 1.53 9.49
CA ASN A 202 -9.53 2.60 8.76
C ASN A 202 -10.58 3.59 8.25
N PRO A 203 -10.37 4.91 8.41
CA PRO A 203 -11.28 5.91 7.87
C PRO A 203 -11.33 5.82 6.34
N THR A 204 -12.53 5.98 5.78
CA THR A 204 -12.74 6.02 4.32
C THR A 204 -12.69 7.45 3.77
N TRP A 205 -12.66 8.44 4.67
CA TRP A 205 -12.61 9.86 4.40
C TRP A 205 -11.97 10.58 5.59
N ILE A 206 -11.06 11.53 5.31
CA ILE A 206 -10.37 12.35 6.31
C ILE A 206 -10.67 13.82 5.96
N PRO A 207 -11.41 14.56 6.81
CA PRO A 207 -11.80 15.95 6.54
C PRO A 207 -10.60 16.87 6.27
N GLU A 208 -9.54 16.75 7.06
CA GLU A 208 -8.32 17.55 6.93
C GLU A 208 -7.66 17.33 5.57
N GLY A 209 -7.67 16.10 5.07
CA GLY A 209 -7.16 15.79 3.74
C GLY A 209 -7.96 16.50 2.64
N GLN A 210 -9.30 16.52 2.78
CA GLN A 210 -10.14 17.22 1.82
C GLN A 210 -9.85 18.72 1.79
N GLU A 211 -9.74 19.34 2.97
CA GLU A 211 -9.39 20.76 3.12
C GLU A 211 -8.03 21.08 2.48
N VAL A 212 -7.01 20.25 2.71
CA VAL A 212 -5.69 20.45 2.06
C VAL A 212 -5.79 20.39 0.55
N ALA A 213 -6.56 19.46 -0.01
CA ALA A 213 -6.70 19.38 -1.46
C ALA A 213 -7.46 20.57 -2.05
N GLU A 214 -8.42 21.15 -1.32
CA GLU A 214 -9.08 22.42 -1.68
C GLU A 214 -8.08 23.58 -1.66
N LEU A 215 -7.29 23.72 -0.59
CA LEU A 215 -6.24 24.75 -0.48
C LEU A 215 -5.16 24.61 -1.57
N LEU A 216 -4.76 23.37 -1.89
CA LEU A 216 -3.84 23.10 -3.00
C LEU A 216 -4.43 23.55 -4.33
N ALA A 217 -5.71 23.24 -4.58
CA ALA A 217 -6.38 23.64 -5.82
C ALA A 217 -6.44 25.17 -5.96
N ASP A 218 -6.77 25.89 -4.89
CA ASP A 218 -6.79 27.35 -4.88
C ASP A 218 -5.39 27.93 -5.17
N SER A 219 -4.33 27.31 -4.63
CA SER A 219 -2.95 27.79 -4.83
C SER A 219 -2.41 27.61 -6.25
N ILE A 220 -2.98 26.69 -7.04
CA ILE A 220 -2.48 26.34 -8.38
C ILE A 220 -3.47 26.68 -9.52
N ASP A 221 -4.56 27.41 -9.22
CA ASP A 221 -5.71 27.63 -10.13
C ASP A 221 -6.18 26.29 -10.73
N GLY A 222 -6.39 25.32 -9.83
CA GLY A 222 -6.62 23.92 -10.15
C GLY A 222 -8.00 23.41 -9.76
N THR A 223 -8.12 22.09 -9.75
CA THR A 223 -9.32 21.37 -9.32
C THR A 223 -8.90 20.32 -8.30
N PRO A 224 -9.54 20.27 -7.13
CA PRO A 224 -9.24 19.27 -6.13
C PRO A 224 -9.72 17.89 -6.59
N GLY A 225 -8.99 16.85 -6.23
CA GLY A 225 -9.26 15.47 -6.60
C GLY A 225 -8.92 14.49 -5.50
N GLY A 226 -9.34 13.26 -5.71
CA GLY A 226 -9.10 12.15 -4.79
C GLY A 226 -8.62 10.92 -5.54
N THR A 227 -8.89 9.75 -4.99
CA THR A 227 -8.56 8.47 -5.63
C THR A 227 -9.81 7.75 -6.06
N ILE A 228 -9.71 6.96 -7.13
CA ILE A 228 -10.85 6.20 -7.66
C ILE A 228 -11.45 5.23 -6.64
N SER A 229 -10.66 4.74 -5.69
CA SER A 229 -11.11 3.83 -4.62
C SER A 229 -12.10 4.51 -3.66
N GLN A 230 -12.03 5.83 -3.49
CA GLN A 230 -12.95 6.60 -2.65
C GLN A 230 -14.38 6.57 -3.19
N LEU A 231 -14.61 6.34 -4.49
CA LEU A 231 -15.96 6.16 -5.05
C LEU A 231 -16.74 5.02 -4.38
N PHE A 232 -16.01 4.03 -3.87
CA PHE A 232 -16.53 2.80 -3.29
C PHE A 232 -16.23 2.68 -1.79
N ASP A 233 -15.79 3.78 -1.16
CA ASP A 233 -15.41 3.80 0.26
C ASP A 233 -14.29 2.80 0.59
N ILE A 234 -13.39 2.56 -0.37
CA ILE A 234 -12.23 1.70 -0.20
C ILE A 234 -11.00 2.59 0.08
N PRO A 235 -10.39 2.50 1.28
CA PRO A 235 -9.17 3.24 1.59
C PRO A 235 -8.03 2.74 0.72
N MET A 236 -7.17 3.66 0.28
CA MET A 236 -5.98 3.35 -0.51
C MET A 236 -4.75 3.82 0.24
N THR A 237 -3.73 2.98 0.27
CA THR A 237 -2.48 3.25 0.99
C THR A 237 -1.30 3.05 0.08
N ALA A 238 -0.30 3.91 0.23
CA ALA A 238 1.05 3.72 -0.28
C ALA A 238 1.89 2.86 0.67
N HIS A 239 1.66 2.96 1.99
CA HIS A 239 2.45 2.30 3.01
C HIS A 239 1.76 1.06 3.60
N PHE A 240 1.84 -0.05 2.86
CA PHE A 240 1.48 -1.36 3.39
C PHE A 240 2.59 -1.89 4.32
N LEU A 241 2.29 -2.02 5.61
CA LEU A 241 3.23 -2.40 6.66
C LEU A 241 2.68 -3.54 7.54
N GLY A 242 3.53 -4.11 8.38
CA GLY A 242 3.15 -5.12 9.36
C GLY A 242 2.84 -6.49 8.76
N GLY A 243 2.24 -7.38 9.55
CA GLY A 243 1.94 -8.75 9.17
C GLY A 243 2.95 -9.81 9.66
N CYS A 244 4.13 -9.40 10.10
CA CYS A 244 5.11 -10.23 10.78
C CYS A 244 5.49 -9.63 12.14
N PRO A 245 4.54 -9.50 13.09
CA PRO A 245 4.80 -8.82 14.35
C PRO A 245 5.89 -9.52 15.18
N ILE A 246 6.69 -8.72 15.88
CA ILE A 246 7.68 -9.21 16.85
C ILE A 246 6.95 -9.69 18.11
N GLY A 247 7.33 -10.85 18.65
CA GLY A 247 6.78 -11.38 19.90
C GLY A 247 7.72 -12.36 20.59
N ALA A 248 7.57 -12.51 21.90
CA ALA A 248 8.43 -13.38 22.71
C ALA A 248 8.24 -14.88 22.39
N THR A 249 7.06 -15.26 21.90
CA THR A 249 6.72 -16.63 21.49
C THR A 249 6.04 -16.66 20.12
N SER A 250 5.98 -17.84 19.51
CA SER A 250 5.27 -18.10 18.25
C SER A 250 3.77 -17.77 18.31
N ASP A 251 3.15 -17.81 19.48
CA ASP A 251 1.74 -17.45 19.67
C ASP A 251 1.51 -15.94 19.78
N GLN A 252 2.56 -15.18 20.11
CA GLN A 252 2.50 -13.73 20.28
C GLN A 252 2.98 -12.99 19.02
N GLY A 253 3.99 -13.52 18.32
CA GLY A 253 4.60 -12.92 17.15
C GLY A 253 4.96 -13.93 16.07
N VAL A 254 5.31 -13.41 14.90
CA VAL A 254 5.84 -14.17 13.76
C VAL A 254 7.35 -14.28 13.84
N VAL A 255 8.01 -13.21 14.29
CA VAL A 255 9.44 -13.19 14.55
C VAL A 255 9.74 -12.93 16.02
N ASP A 256 10.91 -13.37 16.48
CA ASP A 256 11.45 -13.05 17.79
C ASP A 256 12.08 -11.63 17.82
N PRO A 257 12.54 -11.14 18.98
CA PRO A 257 13.20 -9.82 19.10
C PRO A 257 14.50 -9.67 18.30
N TYR A 258 15.04 -10.76 17.76
CA TYR A 258 16.23 -10.79 16.90
C TYR A 258 15.87 -10.96 15.43
N HIS A 259 14.60 -10.75 15.05
CA HIS A 259 14.06 -10.89 13.71
C HIS A 259 14.09 -12.31 13.12
N ARG A 260 14.29 -13.34 13.96
CA ARG A 260 14.25 -14.75 13.54
C ARG A 260 12.80 -15.21 13.46
N LEU A 261 12.47 -15.93 12.40
CA LEU A 261 11.14 -16.50 12.23
C LEU A 261 10.92 -17.59 13.28
N HIS A 262 9.85 -17.49 14.07
CA HIS A 262 9.49 -18.53 15.02
C HIS A 262 9.33 -19.87 14.29
N GLY A 263 9.96 -20.92 14.82
CA GLY A 263 10.04 -22.24 14.20
C GLY A 263 11.21 -22.44 13.23
N TYR A 264 11.88 -21.37 12.79
CA TYR A 264 12.99 -21.40 11.82
C TYR A 264 14.11 -20.41 12.19
N PRO A 265 14.99 -20.75 13.15
CA PRO A 265 15.97 -19.82 13.73
C PRO A 265 16.94 -19.17 12.73
N ASP A 266 17.19 -19.83 11.60
CA ASP A 266 18.12 -19.38 10.56
C ASP A 266 17.43 -18.64 9.39
N LEU A 267 16.12 -18.39 9.51
CA LEU A 267 15.32 -17.62 8.56
C LEU A 267 14.84 -16.32 9.23
N HIS A 268 15.19 -15.18 8.67
CA HIS A 268 14.97 -13.87 9.28
C HIS A 268 14.01 -13.02 8.45
N VAL A 269 13.30 -12.09 9.09
CA VAL A 269 12.46 -11.09 8.41
C VAL A 269 12.90 -9.68 8.79
N VAL A 270 13.44 -8.94 7.82
CA VAL A 270 14.00 -7.61 8.02
C VAL A 270 13.47 -6.67 6.93
N ASP A 271 12.19 -6.34 7.04
CA ASP A 271 11.52 -5.32 6.21
C ASP A 271 10.29 -4.74 6.90
N GLY A 272 9.52 -3.92 6.17
CA GLY A 272 8.30 -3.28 6.66
C GLY A 272 7.23 -4.24 7.21
N SER A 273 7.31 -5.55 6.98
CA SER A 273 6.38 -6.51 7.62
C SER A 273 6.60 -6.66 9.12
N ALA A 274 7.80 -6.36 9.62
CA ALA A 274 8.08 -6.36 11.06
C ALA A 274 7.61 -5.07 11.78
N VAL A 275 7.28 -4.01 11.02
CA VAL A 275 6.80 -2.73 11.55
C VAL A 275 5.31 -2.86 11.90
N SER A 276 4.99 -2.92 13.19
CA SER A 276 3.63 -3.22 13.69
C SER A 276 2.81 -2.00 14.14
N ALA A 277 3.35 -0.79 13.97
CA ALA A 277 2.73 0.48 14.27
C ALA A 277 2.38 1.26 12.99
N ASN A 278 1.37 2.14 13.08
CA ASN A 278 1.20 3.20 12.09
C ASN A 278 2.26 4.29 12.36
N LEU A 279 2.83 4.83 11.28
CA LEU A 279 3.86 5.86 11.31
C LEU A 279 3.25 7.26 11.12
#